data_AF-A0A1B2R4T5-F1
#
_entry.id   AF-A0A1B2R4T5-F1
#
_cell.length_a   1.000
_cell.length_b   1.000
_cell.length_c   1.000
_cell.angle_alpha   90.00
_cell.angle_beta   90.00
_cell.angle_gamma   90.00
#
_symmetry.space_group_name_H-M   'P 1'
#
loop_
_entity.id
_entity.type
_entity.pdbx_description
1 polymer ?
#
loop_
_entity_poly.entity_id
_entity_poly.type
_entity_poly.pdbx_seq_one_letter_code
_entity_poly.pdbx_strand_id
1 'polypeptide(L)'
;MCVFIPAVKRRQQLAHQATYELRARQQTSLTPRLQQSVKLLQMSALEFTREIEQALATNPFLEEGEDESAPAETGASTAPSAEATLNESLSGAADLQGPALTEAPPEVVVELPELPDIQSEYSGDYPAARVSGDGDSDVGQWARSTEDLRDRLCGELCSYRLAPRDRLMAEYIIEGLDEEGYLRTELTELAGDGVFDPPPDPAEWEVALKLVQQLDTPGLGARNLAECLKLQLMAMDEDTPGRSLAMHIVEHELERLGKHDFSGLVRACQCSDDAMREACALIRRLDPRPGLRYSQADSSYVVPDVVVQKFNNQWIVTPNRAAMPRARLHRAYADLFRNARYSDRSPMAQELQEARWLIRNVEQRYSTIQRVAEAIVLRQQTFFEYGEIALRPLMLREIADELEIHESTVSRATSNKYMATPRGIFEFKHFFSRELYTDTGGSCSAAAVRALIKEMIDGEDASTPLSDVDLAHLLGQQGVVVARRTVSKYRGQLKYPPADMRRQY
;
A
#
# COMPACT_ATOMS: atom_id res chain seq x y z
N MET A 1 4.49 57.33 58.17
CA MET A 1 4.53 55.96 57.62
C MET A 1 3.36 55.82 56.64
N CYS A 2 3.58 55.17 55.50
CA CYS A 2 2.55 54.74 54.52
C CYS A 2 2.04 55.74 53.45
N VAL A 3 2.89 56.26 52.55
CA VAL A 3 2.46 56.61 51.16
C VAL A 3 3.66 56.58 50.17
N PHE A 4 4.37 55.46 49.98
CA PHE A 4 5.45 55.43 48.93
C PHE A 4 5.69 54.05 48.30
N ILE A 5 4.73 53.12 48.37
CA ILE A 5 4.87 51.74 47.89
C ILE A 5 4.18 51.44 46.53
N PRO A 6 3.17 52.19 46.02
CA PRO A 6 2.50 51.78 44.77
C PRO A 6 3.30 52.06 43.48
N ALA A 7 4.22 53.03 43.47
CA ALA A 7 4.95 53.42 42.25
C ALA A 7 6.06 52.43 41.84
N VAL A 8 6.72 51.80 42.81
CA VAL A 8 7.81 50.83 42.56
C VAL A 8 7.25 49.51 42.02
N LYS A 9 6.11 49.03 42.54
CA LYS A 9 5.43 47.84 42.03
C LYS A 9 4.92 48.02 40.60
N ARG A 10 4.39 49.20 40.23
CA ARG A 10 3.97 49.49 38.85
C ARG A 10 5.13 49.53 37.87
N ARG A 11 6.28 50.12 38.25
CA ARG A 11 7.49 50.10 37.41
C ARG A 11 8.08 48.70 37.24
N GLN A 12 8.06 47.87 38.28
CA GLN A 12 8.52 46.47 38.20
C GLN A 12 7.59 45.59 37.35
N GLN A 13 6.27 45.80 37.43
CA GLN A 13 5.30 45.11 36.57
C GLN A 13 5.41 45.53 35.10
N LEU A 14 5.59 46.82 34.81
CA LEU A 14 5.81 47.30 33.45
C LEU A 14 7.16 46.82 32.88
N ALA A 15 8.20 46.76 33.71
CA ALA A 15 9.50 46.21 33.30
C ALA A 15 9.43 44.69 33.07
N HIS A 16 8.66 43.95 33.88
CA HIS A 16 8.40 42.53 33.64
C HIS A 16 7.55 42.32 32.38
N GLN A 17 6.49 43.09 32.13
CA GLN A 17 5.75 43.01 30.87
C GLN A 17 6.62 43.34 29.66
N ALA A 18 7.44 44.39 29.75
CA ALA A 18 8.36 44.74 28.67
C ALA A 18 9.43 43.65 28.44
N THR A 19 9.93 42.98 29.49
CA THR A 19 10.87 41.86 29.33
C THR A 19 10.18 40.59 28.86
N TYR A 20 8.91 40.36 29.21
CA TYR A 20 8.10 39.28 28.64
C TYR A 20 7.81 39.53 27.16
N GLU A 21 7.49 40.76 26.76
CA GLU A 21 7.30 41.14 25.35
C GLU A 21 8.60 41.09 24.54
N LEU A 22 9.74 41.48 25.13
CA LEU A 22 11.07 41.33 24.52
C LEU A 22 11.50 39.87 24.41
N ARG A 23 11.20 39.02 25.40
CA ARG A 23 11.44 37.57 25.34
C ARG A 23 10.51 36.88 24.34
N ALA A 24 9.25 37.32 24.23
CA ALA A 24 8.31 36.86 23.22
C ALA A 24 8.72 37.32 21.80
N ARG A 25 9.38 38.47 21.66
CA ARG A 25 10.01 38.91 20.40
C ARG A 25 11.33 38.19 20.07
N GLN A 26 12.02 37.65 21.07
CA GLN A 26 13.27 36.88 20.89
C GLN A 26 13.04 35.38 20.62
N GLN A 27 11.89 34.83 21.01
CA GLN A 27 11.39 33.64 20.34
C GLN A 27 10.93 34.09 18.97
N THR A 28 11.81 34.00 17.97
CA THR A 28 11.46 34.04 16.55
C THR A 28 10.35 33.01 16.33
N SER A 29 9.10 33.44 16.48
CA SER A 29 7.94 32.73 16.04
C SER A 29 8.09 32.64 14.54
N LEU A 30 8.51 31.45 14.11
CA LEU A 30 8.63 31.04 12.73
C LEU A 30 7.38 31.56 12.01
N THR A 31 7.54 32.41 10.99
CA THR A 31 6.39 33.05 10.33
C THR A 31 5.38 31.98 9.92
N PRO A 32 4.06 32.23 9.99
CA PRO A 32 3.04 31.20 9.71
C PRO A 32 3.26 30.53 8.34
N ARG A 33 3.75 31.30 7.35
CA ARG A 33 4.19 30.78 6.05
C ARG A 33 5.35 29.79 6.17
N LEU A 34 6.39 30.10 6.95
CA LEU A 34 7.51 29.18 7.16
C LEU A 34 7.05 27.92 7.91
N GLN A 35 6.07 28.03 8.83
CA GLN A 35 5.53 26.87 9.55
C GLN A 35 4.78 25.94 8.58
N GLN A 36 3.98 26.53 7.69
CA GLN A 36 3.28 25.81 6.65
C GLN A 36 4.25 25.16 5.65
N SER A 37 5.36 25.81 5.27
CA SER A 37 6.38 25.21 4.41
C SER A 37 7.04 23.97 5.05
N VAL A 38 7.31 24.05 6.35
CA VAL A 38 7.92 22.95 7.10
C VAL A 38 6.92 21.81 7.32
N LYS A 39 5.64 22.14 7.51
CA LYS A 39 4.55 21.16 7.56
C LYS A 39 4.43 20.44 6.20
N LEU A 40 4.45 21.19 5.10
CA LEU A 40 4.45 20.64 3.75
C LEU A 40 5.62 19.68 3.53
N LEU A 41 6.82 19.90 4.08
CA LEU A 41 7.91 18.93 3.96
C LEU A 41 7.67 17.60 4.69
N GLN A 42 6.92 17.61 5.80
CA GLN A 42 6.73 16.43 6.66
C GLN A 42 5.65 15.47 6.16
N MET A 43 4.64 15.99 5.49
CA MET A 43 3.48 15.18 5.08
C MET A 43 3.88 14.09 4.10
N SER A 44 3.17 12.96 4.17
CA SER A 44 3.30 11.88 3.18
C SER A 44 2.95 12.38 1.76
N ALA A 45 3.31 11.63 0.73
CA ALA A 45 2.95 11.99 -0.65
C ALA A 45 1.43 12.06 -0.84
N LEU A 46 0.68 11.14 -0.22
CA LEU A 46 -0.77 11.07 -0.31
C LEU A 46 -1.46 12.23 0.41
N GLU A 47 -1.04 12.54 1.64
CA GLU A 47 -1.56 13.72 2.37
C GLU A 47 -1.24 15.03 1.64
N PHE A 48 -0.05 15.12 1.06
CA PHE A 48 0.37 16.29 0.28
C PHE A 48 -0.48 16.47 -0.98
N THR A 49 -0.79 15.37 -1.67
CA THR A 49 -1.65 15.40 -2.86
C THR A 49 -3.05 15.88 -2.49
N ARG A 50 -3.65 15.34 -1.41
CA ARG A 50 -4.94 15.81 -0.88
C ARG A 50 -4.93 17.29 -0.49
N GLU A 51 -3.87 17.77 0.15
CA GLU A 51 -3.76 19.19 0.51
C GLU A 51 -3.68 20.09 -0.74
N ILE A 52 -3.02 19.62 -1.80
CA ILE A 52 -2.94 20.35 -3.07
C ILE A 52 -4.27 20.31 -3.83
N GLU A 53 -4.97 19.18 -3.87
CA GLU A 53 -6.32 19.07 -4.43
C GLU A 53 -7.29 20.03 -3.71
N GLN A 54 -7.21 20.11 -2.38
CA GLN A 54 -8.00 21.07 -1.61
C GLN A 54 -7.61 22.52 -1.94
N ALA A 55 -6.32 22.80 -2.14
CA ALA A 55 -5.86 24.13 -2.53
C ALA A 55 -6.28 24.50 -3.96
N LEU A 56 -6.29 23.54 -4.90
CA LEU A 56 -6.83 23.68 -6.26
C LEU A 56 -8.32 23.99 -6.22
N ALA A 57 -9.10 23.31 -5.37
CA ALA A 57 -10.53 23.56 -5.22
C ALA A 57 -10.85 24.94 -4.61
N THR A 58 -9.97 25.46 -3.76
CA THR A 58 -10.18 26.72 -3.04
C THR A 58 -9.68 27.93 -3.85
N ASN A 59 -8.61 27.78 -4.63
CA ASN A 59 -7.93 28.90 -5.28
C ASN A 59 -8.21 28.95 -6.79
N PRO A 60 -8.90 29.99 -7.29
CA PRO A 60 -9.27 30.10 -8.70
C PRO A 60 -8.08 30.33 -9.66
N PHE A 61 -6.89 30.64 -9.13
CA PHE A 61 -5.69 30.83 -9.95
C PHE A 61 -4.88 29.55 -10.18
N LEU A 62 -5.21 28.45 -9.49
CA LEU A 62 -4.52 27.18 -9.63
C LEU A 62 -5.27 26.28 -10.62
N GLU A 63 -4.52 25.63 -11.49
CA GLU A 63 -5.01 24.66 -12.45
C GLU A 63 -4.16 23.39 -12.33
N GLU A 64 -4.81 22.24 -12.49
CA GLU A 64 -4.11 20.96 -12.58
C GLU A 64 -3.40 20.93 -13.93
N GLY A 65 -2.08 20.82 -13.89
CA GLY A 65 -1.28 20.67 -15.08
C GLY A 65 -1.49 19.27 -15.63
N GLU A 66 -2.48 19.10 -16.50
CA GLU A 66 -2.61 17.91 -17.32
C GLU A 66 -1.26 17.60 -17.97
N ASP A 67 -0.93 16.31 -18.07
CA ASP A 67 0.11 15.90 -19.00
C ASP A 67 -0.31 16.45 -20.37
N GLU A 68 0.50 17.37 -20.92
CA GLU A 68 0.63 17.45 -22.38
C GLU A 68 1.04 16.04 -22.79
N SER A 69 0.02 15.21 -23.01
CA SER A 69 0.10 13.96 -23.73
C SER A 69 0.95 14.29 -24.94
N ALA A 70 2.06 13.56 -25.08
CA ALA A 70 2.94 13.66 -26.22
C ALA A 70 2.09 13.91 -27.48
N PRO A 71 2.47 14.88 -28.34
CA PRO A 71 1.62 15.28 -29.45
C PRO A 71 1.21 14.01 -30.18
N ALA A 72 -0.11 13.78 -30.25
CA ALA A 72 -0.66 12.64 -30.93
C ALA A 72 0.03 12.53 -32.28
N GLU A 73 0.84 11.48 -32.45
CA GLU A 73 1.48 11.21 -33.72
C GLU A 73 0.35 11.04 -34.74
N THR A 74 0.13 12.10 -35.52
CA THR A 74 -0.67 12.07 -36.73
C THR A 74 0.19 11.37 -37.77
N GLY A 75 0.28 10.05 -37.63
CA GLY A 75 0.91 9.16 -38.59
C GLY A 75 -0.05 8.91 -39.75
N ALA A 76 0.09 9.66 -40.83
CA ALA A 76 -0.19 9.18 -42.18
C ALA A 76 0.54 10.04 -43.23
N SER A 77 1.83 9.70 -43.40
CA SER A 77 2.61 9.68 -44.65
C SER A 77 2.16 10.54 -45.83
N THR A 78 3.01 11.49 -46.24
CA THR A 78 3.44 11.59 -47.65
C THR A 78 4.73 12.41 -47.77
N ALA A 79 5.77 11.75 -48.28
CA ALA A 79 7.02 12.40 -48.70
C ALA A 79 6.82 13.13 -50.05
N PRO A 80 7.69 14.11 -50.39
CA PRO A 80 7.38 15.18 -51.34
C PRO A 80 7.75 14.83 -52.79
N SER A 81 7.08 15.48 -53.74
CA SER A 81 7.61 15.71 -55.09
C SER A 81 7.04 17.02 -55.60
N ALA A 82 7.92 17.98 -55.82
CA ALA A 82 7.63 19.26 -56.46
C ALA A 82 7.83 19.12 -57.98
N GLU A 83 6.90 19.64 -58.77
CA GLU A 83 7.12 20.83 -59.60
C GLU A 83 5.90 21.22 -60.45
N ALA A 84 5.63 22.54 -60.44
CA ALA A 84 5.17 23.38 -61.54
C ALA A 84 3.68 23.42 -62.02
N THR A 85 3.04 24.53 -61.61
CA THR A 85 2.34 25.55 -62.44
C THR A 85 0.88 25.40 -62.92
N LEU A 86 0.08 26.35 -62.41
CA LEU A 86 -0.89 27.24 -63.09
C LEU A 86 -2.31 26.72 -63.49
N ASN A 87 -3.26 27.17 -62.65
CA ASN A 87 -4.40 28.03 -62.97
C ASN A 87 -5.73 27.47 -63.58
N GLU A 88 -6.80 27.82 -62.85
CA GLU A 88 -8.18 28.15 -63.26
C GLU A 88 -9.20 27.11 -63.83
N SER A 89 -10.35 27.13 -63.15
CA SER A 89 -11.75 27.03 -63.65
C SER A 89 -12.42 25.68 -63.95
N LEU A 90 -13.44 25.43 -63.13
CA LEU A 90 -14.71 24.72 -63.30
C LEU A 90 -14.99 24.13 -64.70
N SER A 91 -15.18 22.81 -64.68
CA SER A 91 -15.37 21.90 -65.80
C SER A 91 -16.77 21.96 -66.43
N GLY A 92 -16.79 22.02 -67.76
CA GLY A 92 -17.93 21.72 -68.62
C GLY A 92 -17.54 20.78 -69.74
N ALA A 93 -18.42 19.81 -70.01
CA ALA A 93 -18.58 18.98 -71.21
C ALA A 93 -17.40 18.07 -71.67
N ALA A 94 -17.59 16.75 -71.54
CA ALA A 94 -16.95 15.76 -72.40
C ALA A 94 -18.02 14.79 -72.94
N ASP A 95 -18.06 14.69 -74.27
CA ASP A 95 -18.85 13.73 -75.05
C ASP A 95 -18.00 12.48 -75.34
N LEU A 96 -18.61 11.30 -75.12
CA LEU A 96 -18.49 10.02 -75.85
C LEU A 96 -17.12 9.27 -75.85
N GLN A 97 -17.01 7.94 -75.72
CA GLN A 97 -17.80 6.82 -76.22
C GLN A 97 -17.52 5.53 -75.38
N GLY A 98 -18.52 4.65 -75.20
CA GLY A 98 -18.41 3.31 -74.58
C GLY A 98 -17.78 2.24 -75.51
N PRO A 99 -17.86 0.90 -75.24
CA PRO A 99 -19.09 0.19 -74.79
C PRO A 99 -18.91 -0.92 -73.71
N ALA A 100 -19.96 -1.18 -72.90
CA ALA A 100 -20.81 -2.39 -72.79
C ALA A 100 -20.12 -3.68 -72.24
N LEU A 101 -20.69 -4.48 -71.31
CA LEU A 101 -22.06 -4.96 -71.10
C LEU A 101 -22.23 -5.45 -69.63
N THR A 102 -23.34 -5.12 -68.95
CA THR A 102 -23.85 -5.94 -67.83
C THR A 102 -25.37 -5.83 -67.72
N GLU A 103 -26.02 -6.98 -67.48
CA GLU A 103 -27.47 -7.20 -67.36
C GLU A 103 -28.07 -6.68 -66.05
N ALA A 104 -29.28 -6.09 -66.11
CA ALA A 104 -30.39 -6.20 -65.14
C ALA A 104 -31.62 -5.41 -65.63
N PRO A 105 -32.86 -5.88 -65.39
CA PRO A 105 -33.94 -4.94 -65.03
C PRO A 105 -34.99 -5.55 -64.03
N PRO A 106 -35.97 -4.78 -63.53
CA PRO A 106 -35.86 -3.52 -62.79
C PRO A 106 -36.67 -3.54 -61.46
N GLU A 107 -36.24 -2.74 -60.47
CA GLU A 107 -36.99 -2.46 -59.24
C GLU A 107 -38.13 -1.45 -59.49
N VAL A 108 -39.29 -1.74 -58.92
CA VAL A 108 -40.45 -0.84 -58.85
C VAL A 108 -40.43 -0.14 -57.49
N VAL A 109 -40.40 1.19 -57.53
CA VAL A 109 -40.47 2.10 -56.38
C VAL A 109 -41.85 2.03 -55.75
N VAL A 110 -41.92 1.79 -54.44
CA VAL A 110 -43.10 2.07 -53.62
C VAL A 110 -42.64 2.75 -52.32
N GLU A 111 -42.93 4.04 -52.20
CA GLU A 111 -42.80 4.84 -50.97
C GLU A 111 -43.63 4.19 -49.84
N LEU A 112 -43.02 4.00 -48.67
CA LEU A 112 -43.74 3.64 -47.44
C LEU A 112 -43.95 4.88 -46.55
N PRO A 113 -45.09 4.97 -45.83
CA PRO A 113 -45.60 6.21 -45.25
C PRO A 113 -45.09 6.47 -43.84
N GLU A 114 -44.96 7.76 -43.48
CA GLU A 114 -44.82 8.24 -42.11
C GLU A 114 -46.00 7.78 -41.24
N LEU A 115 -45.70 7.17 -40.10
CA LEU A 115 -46.66 6.82 -39.05
C LEU A 115 -46.15 7.30 -37.69
N PRO A 116 -47.07 7.61 -36.75
CA PRO A 116 -47.04 8.85 -35.99
C PRO A 116 -46.46 8.71 -34.58
N ASP A 117 -45.98 9.84 -34.04
CA ASP A 117 -45.67 10.04 -32.62
C ASP A 117 -46.84 9.63 -31.73
N ILE A 118 -46.70 8.49 -31.05
CA ILE A 118 -47.57 8.13 -29.93
C ILE A 118 -46.74 8.26 -28.67
N GLN A 119 -46.88 9.42 -28.03
CA GLN A 119 -46.63 9.60 -26.62
C GLN A 119 -47.45 8.56 -25.86
N SER A 120 -46.78 7.51 -25.39
CA SER A 120 -47.32 6.57 -24.42
C SER A 120 -46.64 6.84 -23.10
N GLU A 121 -47.37 7.57 -22.25
CA GLU A 121 -47.17 7.65 -20.81
C GLU A 121 -47.00 6.25 -20.21
N TYR A 122 -45.76 5.83 -19.96
CA TYR A 122 -45.45 4.77 -19.01
C TYR A 122 -44.34 5.26 -18.08
N SER A 123 -44.79 5.78 -16.94
CA SER A 123 -43.97 6.20 -15.81
C SER A 123 -43.33 4.98 -15.15
N GLY A 124 -42.13 4.62 -15.58
CA GLY A 124 -41.24 3.72 -14.86
C GLY A 124 -40.01 4.48 -14.39
N ASP A 125 -39.74 4.45 -13.08
CA ASP A 125 -38.57 5.01 -12.40
C ASP A 125 -37.25 4.35 -12.88
N TYR A 126 -36.86 4.59 -14.11
CA TYR A 126 -35.52 4.33 -14.60
C TYR A 126 -34.92 5.65 -15.05
N PRO A 127 -33.77 6.09 -14.49
CA PRO A 127 -33.10 7.28 -14.95
C PRO A 127 -32.47 7.00 -16.32
N ALA A 128 -33.25 7.16 -17.39
CA ALA A 128 -32.74 7.29 -18.75
C ALA A 128 -32.32 8.75 -18.98
N ALA A 129 -31.29 9.19 -18.27
CA ALA A 129 -30.56 10.40 -18.58
C ALA A 129 -29.17 10.00 -19.05
N ARG A 130 -29.03 9.70 -20.35
CA ARG A 130 -27.76 9.91 -21.04
C ARG A 130 -27.53 11.41 -21.14
N VAL A 131 -27.10 12.00 -20.03
CA VAL A 131 -26.35 13.24 -20.06
C VAL A 131 -25.01 12.87 -20.70
N SER A 132 -24.84 13.27 -21.96
CA SER A 132 -23.51 13.50 -22.53
C SER A 132 -22.86 14.65 -21.76
N GLY A 133 -22.42 14.33 -20.55
CA GLY A 133 -21.48 15.10 -19.77
C GLY A 133 -20.14 14.42 -19.97
N ASP A 134 -19.21 15.17 -20.51
CA ASP A 134 -17.80 14.85 -20.67
C ASP A 134 -17.16 14.67 -19.29
N GLY A 135 -17.41 13.50 -18.72
CA GLY A 135 -16.89 13.02 -17.45
C GLY A 135 -16.60 11.56 -17.68
N ASP A 136 -15.32 11.30 -17.90
CA ASP A 136 -14.69 9.98 -17.94
C ASP A 136 -15.10 9.17 -16.70
N SER A 137 -16.28 8.53 -16.75
CA SER A 137 -16.59 7.42 -15.87
C SER A 137 -15.82 6.24 -16.44
N ASP A 138 -14.50 6.29 -16.23
CA ASP A 138 -13.53 5.29 -16.59
C ASP A 138 -14.13 3.93 -16.21
N VAL A 139 -14.38 3.09 -17.22
CA VAL A 139 -14.88 1.72 -17.02
C VAL A 139 -13.89 0.93 -16.15
N GLY A 140 -12.64 1.40 -16.01
CA GLY A 140 -11.65 0.94 -15.04
C GLY A 140 -11.94 1.27 -13.56
N GLN A 141 -12.79 2.25 -13.25
CA GLN A 141 -13.26 2.54 -11.88
C GLN A 141 -14.34 1.57 -11.39
N TRP A 142 -14.86 0.69 -12.25
CA TRP A 142 -15.48 -0.56 -11.80
C TRP A 142 -14.38 -1.51 -11.33
N ALA A 143 -13.66 -1.08 -10.30
CA ALA A 143 -12.75 -1.92 -9.55
C ALA A 143 -13.52 -3.20 -9.20
N ARG A 144 -12.96 -4.35 -9.57
CA ARG A 144 -13.46 -5.66 -9.15
C ARG A 144 -13.80 -5.57 -7.67
N SER A 145 -15.06 -5.77 -7.31
CA SER A 145 -15.39 -6.18 -5.95
C SER A 145 -14.69 -7.51 -5.75
N THR A 146 -13.56 -7.50 -5.03
CA THR A 146 -12.95 -8.73 -4.57
C THR A 146 -13.97 -9.40 -3.67
N GLU A 147 -14.48 -10.56 -4.09
CA GLU A 147 -15.44 -11.34 -3.29
C GLU A 147 -14.78 -11.65 -1.94
N ASP A 148 -15.29 -11.04 -0.88
CA ASP A 148 -14.80 -11.32 0.46
C ASP A 148 -15.25 -12.72 0.90
N LEU A 149 -14.59 -13.33 1.89
CA LEU A 149 -14.94 -14.68 2.37
C LEU A 149 -16.44 -14.76 2.72
N ARG A 150 -16.94 -13.71 3.38
CA ARG A 150 -18.34 -13.61 3.82
C ARG A 150 -19.29 -13.51 2.64
N ASP A 151 -18.98 -12.66 1.66
CA ASP A 151 -19.79 -12.49 0.45
C ASP A 151 -19.88 -13.79 -0.35
N ARG A 152 -18.76 -14.53 -0.44
CA ARG A 152 -18.71 -15.82 -1.10
C ARG A 152 -19.61 -16.85 -0.43
N LEU A 153 -19.49 -17.00 0.90
CA LEU A 153 -20.30 -17.94 1.68
C LEU A 153 -21.78 -17.58 1.65
N CYS A 154 -22.12 -16.29 1.70
CA CYS A 154 -23.50 -15.80 1.54
C CYS A 154 -24.05 -16.09 0.14
N GLY A 155 -23.24 -15.93 -0.90
CA GLY A 155 -23.58 -16.31 -2.27
C GLY A 155 -23.85 -17.81 -2.40
N GLU A 156 -23.03 -18.66 -1.77
CA GLU A 156 -23.20 -20.11 -1.78
C GLU A 156 -24.42 -20.55 -0.96
N LEU A 157 -24.68 -19.93 0.19
CA LEU A 157 -25.92 -20.15 0.95
C LEU A 157 -27.18 -19.90 0.11
N CYS A 158 -27.14 -18.93 -0.80
CA CYS A 158 -28.27 -18.64 -1.68
C CYS A 158 -28.57 -19.78 -2.67
N SER A 159 -27.61 -20.65 -2.95
CA SER A 159 -27.81 -21.82 -3.82
C SER A 159 -28.55 -22.98 -3.12
N TYR A 160 -28.50 -23.02 -1.78
CA TYR A 160 -29.18 -24.04 -0.98
C TYR A 160 -30.64 -23.66 -0.69
N ARG A 161 -31.53 -24.66 -0.73
CA ARG A 161 -32.94 -24.49 -0.33
C ARG A 161 -33.07 -24.72 1.17
N LEU A 162 -32.87 -23.66 1.94
CA LEU A 162 -32.97 -23.68 3.40
C LEU A 162 -34.27 -23.02 3.88
N ALA A 163 -34.74 -23.44 5.06
CA ALA A 163 -35.78 -22.69 5.75
C ALA A 163 -35.23 -21.28 6.10
N PRO A 164 -36.09 -20.24 6.13
CA PRO A 164 -35.64 -18.89 6.42
C PRO A 164 -34.98 -18.77 7.80
N ARG A 165 -35.38 -19.61 8.77
CA ARG A 165 -34.75 -19.71 10.10
C ARG A 165 -33.32 -20.24 10.00
N ASP A 166 -33.12 -21.39 9.36
CA ASP A 166 -31.80 -22.02 9.21
C ASP A 166 -30.83 -21.15 8.40
N ARG A 167 -31.35 -20.47 7.37
CA ARG A 167 -30.58 -19.51 6.56
C ARG A 167 -30.06 -18.36 7.42
N LEU A 168 -30.93 -17.77 8.24
CA LEU A 168 -30.59 -16.65 9.10
C LEU A 168 -29.55 -17.08 10.15
N MET A 169 -29.67 -18.29 10.72
CA MET A 169 -28.65 -18.86 11.62
C MET A 169 -27.30 -19.06 10.92
N ALA A 170 -27.29 -19.58 9.69
CA ALA A 170 -26.06 -19.76 8.93
C ALA A 170 -25.40 -18.41 8.58
N GLU A 171 -26.20 -17.39 8.26
CA GLU A 171 -25.71 -16.03 8.00
C GLU A 171 -25.06 -15.40 9.25
N TYR A 172 -25.67 -15.57 10.43
CA TYR A 172 -25.05 -15.16 11.70
C TYR A 172 -23.72 -15.88 11.98
N ILE A 173 -23.61 -17.16 11.62
CA ILE A 173 -22.36 -17.91 11.77
C ILE A 173 -21.30 -17.36 10.81
N ILE A 174 -21.65 -17.05 9.56
CA ILE A 174 -20.72 -16.47 8.56
C ILE A 174 -20.21 -15.11 9.01
N GLU A 175 -21.08 -14.25 9.55
CA GLU A 175 -20.68 -12.95 10.11
C GLU A 175 -19.75 -13.09 11.33
N GLY A 176 -19.90 -14.18 12.08
CA GLY A 176 -19.04 -14.53 13.21
C GLY A 176 -17.65 -15.08 12.83
N LEU A 177 -17.37 -15.34 11.55
CA LEU A 177 -16.07 -15.85 11.10
C LEU A 177 -15.01 -14.75 11.02
N ASP A 178 -13.82 -15.07 11.51
CA ASP A 178 -12.62 -14.26 11.30
C ASP A 178 -12.08 -14.37 9.87
N GLU A 179 -11.19 -13.46 9.47
CA GLU A 179 -10.44 -13.52 8.20
C GLU A 179 -9.66 -14.84 8.02
N GLU A 180 -9.25 -15.48 9.12
CA GLU A 180 -8.56 -16.78 9.11
C GLU A 180 -9.52 -17.96 8.85
N GLY A 181 -10.84 -17.73 8.93
CA GLY A 181 -11.89 -18.74 8.76
C GLY A 181 -12.30 -19.46 10.06
N TYR A 182 -11.87 -18.97 11.22
CA TYR A 182 -12.20 -19.53 12.53
C TYR A 182 -13.43 -18.87 13.16
N LEU A 183 -14.20 -19.64 13.91
CA LEU A 183 -15.30 -19.16 14.74
C LEU A 183 -14.83 -19.09 16.20
N ARG A 184 -14.42 -17.91 16.67
CA ARG A 184 -13.95 -17.72 18.05
C ARG A 184 -15.07 -17.43 19.03
N THR A 185 -16.19 -16.91 18.54
CA THR A 185 -17.36 -16.55 19.35
C THR A 185 -18.20 -17.80 19.65
N GLU A 186 -18.74 -17.90 20.87
CA GLU A 186 -19.61 -19.01 21.22
C GLU A 186 -20.97 -18.89 20.50
N LEU A 187 -21.54 -20.03 20.09
CA LEU A 187 -22.81 -20.08 19.33
C LEU A 187 -23.98 -19.39 20.05
N THR A 188 -23.94 -19.35 21.38
CA THR A 188 -24.95 -18.70 22.23
C THR A 188 -24.83 -17.17 22.26
N GLU A 189 -23.63 -16.63 21.99
CA GLU A 189 -23.38 -15.18 21.97
C GLU A 189 -23.59 -14.57 20.57
N LEU A 190 -23.57 -15.40 19.51
CA LEU A 190 -23.83 -14.95 18.13
C LEU A 190 -25.26 -14.46 17.95
N ALA A 191 -26.21 -15.04 18.70
CA ALA A 191 -27.59 -14.58 18.72
C ALA A 191 -27.74 -13.44 19.72
N GLY A 192 -27.92 -12.22 19.25
CA GLY A 192 -28.39 -11.15 20.12
C GLY A 192 -29.71 -11.53 20.78
N ASP A 193 -29.90 -11.15 22.05
CA ASP A 193 -31.16 -11.38 22.76
C ASP A 193 -32.35 -10.86 21.94
N GLY A 194 -33.26 -11.75 21.55
CA GLY A 194 -34.53 -11.40 20.87
C GLY A 194 -34.53 -11.46 19.33
N VAL A 195 -33.47 -11.95 18.68
CA VAL A 195 -33.46 -12.12 17.21
C VAL A 195 -34.33 -13.30 16.74
N PHE A 196 -34.48 -14.32 17.58
CA PHE A 196 -35.21 -15.54 17.25
C PHE A 196 -36.37 -15.77 18.23
N ASP A 197 -37.56 -15.99 17.70
CA ASP A 197 -38.74 -16.40 18.47
C ASP A 197 -39.34 -17.68 17.84
N PRO A 198 -39.30 -18.84 18.51
CA PRO A 198 -38.67 -19.15 19.81
C PRO A 198 -37.13 -19.16 19.75
N PRO A 199 -36.43 -19.03 20.90
CA PRO A 199 -34.98 -19.09 20.94
C PRO A 199 -34.48 -20.43 20.39
N PRO A 200 -33.43 -20.42 19.56
CA PRO A 200 -32.89 -21.61 18.95
C PRO A 200 -32.25 -22.55 19.97
N ASP A 201 -32.56 -23.83 19.83
CA ASP A 201 -31.89 -24.87 20.61
C ASP A 201 -30.42 -24.97 20.19
N PRO A 202 -29.51 -25.37 21.10
CA PRO A 202 -28.10 -25.57 20.77
C PRO A 202 -27.89 -26.59 19.64
N ALA A 203 -28.81 -27.56 19.49
CA ALA A 203 -28.79 -28.53 18.41
C ALA A 203 -29.07 -27.88 17.03
N GLU A 204 -29.94 -26.88 16.95
CA GLU A 204 -30.21 -26.14 15.70
C GLU A 204 -28.96 -25.37 15.26
N TRP A 205 -28.24 -24.74 16.20
CA TRP A 205 -26.97 -24.07 15.93
C TRP A 205 -25.88 -25.03 15.46
N GLU A 206 -25.79 -26.23 16.04
CA GLU A 206 -24.83 -27.23 15.58
C GLU A 206 -25.12 -27.72 14.15
N VAL A 207 -26.40 -27.83 13.79
CA VAL A 207 -26.80 -28.19 12.41
C VAL A 207 -26.44 -27.06 11.45
N ALA A 208 -26.74 -25.81 11.80
CA ALA A 208 -26.35 -24.65 11.01
C ALA A 208 -24.82 -24.52 10.86
N LEU A 209 -24.07 -24.79 11.93
CA LEU A 209 -22.60 -24.80 11.90
C LEU A 209 -22.05 -25.87 10.98
N LYS A 210 -22.57 -27.11 11.07
CA LYS A 210 -22.18 -28.20 10.16
C LYS A 210 -22.50 -27.88 8.71
N LEU A 211 -23.61 -27.18 8.47
CA LEU A 211 -23.96 -26.72 7.13
C LEU A 211 -22.93 -25.71 6.63
N VAL A 212 -22.58 -24.68 7.42
CA VAL A 212 -21.54 -23.70 7.04
C VAL A 212 -20.19 -24.38 6.80
N GLN A 213 -19.81 -25.37 7.62
CA GLN A 213 -18.60 -26.18 7.46
C GLN A 213 -18.57 -27.01 6.15
N GLN A 214 -19.72 -27.22 5.50
CA GLN A 214 -19.86 -27.99 4.25
C GLN A 214 -19.99 -27.13 2.99
N LEU A 215 -20.21 -25.82 3.12
CA LEU A 215 -20.53 -24.95 1.98
C LEU A 215 -19.37 -24.88 0.98
N ASP A 216 -18.16 -24.70 1.49
CA ASP A 216 -16.98 -24.40 0.69
C ASP A 216 -15.77 -25.24 1.12
N THR A 217 -14.62 -24.61 1.41
CA THR A 217 -13.40 -25.33 1.76
C THR A 217 -13.51 -26.02 3.12
N PRO A 218 -13.09 -27.30 3.22
CA PRO A 218 -13.15 -28.01 4.48
C PRO A 218 -12.24 -27.35 5.52
N GLY A 219 -12.77 -27.17 6.73
CA GLY A 219 -12.06 -26.51 7.84
C GLY A 219 -12.47 -25.07 8.10
N LEU A 220 -13.32 -24.45 7.26
CA LEU A 220 -13.99 -23.18 7.58
C LEU A 220 -15.00 -23.37 8.71
N GLY A 221 -15.13 -22.41 9.62
CA GLY A 221 -16.05 -22.48 10.75
C GLY A 221 -15.63 -23.46 11.85
N ALA A 222 -14.34 -23.80 11.91
CA ALA A 222 -13.76 -24.51 13.05
C ALA A 222 -13.56 -23.57 14.25
N ARG A 223 -13.69 -24.09 15.47
CA ARG A 223 -13.40 -23.32 16.70
C ARG A 223 -11.92 -23.34 17.05
N ASN A 224 -11.25 -24.46 16.74
CA ASN A 224 -9.86 -24.71 17.07
C ASN A 224 -9.10 -25.30 15.86
N LEU A 225 -7.77 -25.16 15.86
CA LEU A 225 -6.89 -25.76 14.84
C LEU A 225 -7.10 -27.28 14.71
N ALA A 226 -7.27 -27.97 15.84
CA ALA A 226 -7.53 -29.42 15.84
C ALA A 226 -8.83 -29.77 15.12
N GLU A 227 -9.88 -28.97 15.29
CA GLU A 227 -11.16 -29.16 14.61
C GLU A 227 -11.04 -28.85 13.11
N CYS A 228 -10.33 -27.78 12.75
CA CYS A 228 -10.07 -27.41 11.35
C CYS A 228 -9.38 -28.55 10.59
N LEU A 229 -8.26 -29.05 11.13
CA LEU A 229 -7.52 -30.16 10.52
C LEU A 229 -8.34 -31.46 10.52
N LYS A 230 -9.14 -31.71 11.55
CA LYS A 230 -10.05 -32.87 11.58
C LYS A 230 -11.11 -32.80 10.48
N LEU A 231 -11.73 -31.65 10.27
CA LEU A 231 -12.72 -31.45 9.21
C LEU A 231 -12.09 -31.66 7.82
N GLN A 232 -10.85 -31.19 7.63
CA GLN A 232 -10.09 -31.45 6.40
C GLN A 232 -9.77 -32.93 6.20
N LEU A 233 -9.32 -33.63 7.25
CA LEU A 233 -9.08 -35.07 7.21
C LEU A 233 -10.36 -35.88 6.97
N MET A 234 -11.50 -35.41 7.47
CA MET A 234 -12.80 -36.05 7.27
C MET A 234 -13.27 -35.96 5.82
N ALA A 235 -12.96 -34.85 5.14
CA ALA A 235 -13.30 -34.62 3.74
C ALA A 235 -12.43 -35.42 2.74
N MET A 236 -11.31 -36.00 3.17
CA MET A 236 -10.47 -36.87 2.32
C MET A 236 -11.12 -38.26 2.13
N ASP A 237 -10.61 -39.06 1.19
CA ASP A 237 -11.06 -40.45 0.99
C ASP A 237 -10.61 -41.38 2.13
N GLU A 238 -11.41 -42.38 2.48
CA GLU A 238 -11.12 -43.34 3.58
C GLU A 238 -9.91 -44.23 3.27
N ASP A 239 -9.62 -44.46 1.99
CA ASP A 239 -8.50 -45.30 1.51
C ASP A 239 -7.12 -44.64 1.64
N THR A 240 -7.06 -43.41 2.17
CA THR A 240 -5.79 -42.71 2.32
C THR A 240 -4.94 -43.33 3.45
N PRO A 241 -3.71 -43.80 3.16
CA PRO A 241 -2.84 -44.38 4.17
C PRO A 241 -2.49 -43.33 5.24
N GLY A 242 -2.58 -43.72 6.51
CA GLY A 242 -2.23 -42.86 7.64
C GLY A 242 -3.33 -41.88 8.09
N ARG A 243 -4.53 -41.86 7.47
CA ARG A 243 -5.64 -40.97 7.87
C ARG A 243 -6.12 -41.19 9.31
N SER A 244 -6.35 -42.44 9.70
CA SER A 244 -6.80 -42.77 11.06
C SER A 244 -5.78 -42.37 12.12
N LEU A 245 -4.49 -42.56 11.81
CA LEU A 245 -3.39 -42.11 12.66
C LEU A 245 -3.33 -40.58 12.73
N ALA A 246 -3.46 -39.91 11.59
CA ALA A 246 -3.45 -38.46 11.51
C ALA A 246 -4.60 -37.83 12.32
N MET A 247 -5.80 -38.42 12.26
CA MET A 247 -6.94 -37.98 13.09
C MET A 247 -6.63 -38.09 14.59
N HIS A 248 -6.08 -39.22 15.02
CA HIS A 248 -5.71 -39.43 16.43
C HIS A 248 -4.62 -38.43 16.90
N ILE A 249 -3.62 -38.16 16.06
CA ILE A 249 -2.56 -37.19 16.35
C ILE A 249 -3.15 -35.77 16.47
N VAL A 250 -4.07 -35.40 15.58
CA VAL A 250 -4.71 -34.08 15.60
C VAL A 250 -5.60 -33.89 16.84
N GLU A 251 -6.31 -34.92 17.29
CA GLU A 251 -7.19 -34.82 18.47
C GLU A 251 -6.43 -34.78 19.80
N HIS A 252 -5.32 -35.52 19.93
CA HIS A 252 -4.69 -35.75 21.23
C HIS A 252 -3.24 -35.26 21.36
N GLU A 253 -2.48 -35.21 20.27
CA GLU A 253 -1.01 -35.01 20.33
C GLU A 253 -0.48 -33.85 19.47
N LEU A 254 -1.34 -32.91 19.07
CA LEU A 254 -0.96 -31.78 18.22
C LEU A 254 0.12 -30.89 18.86
N GLU A 255 0.12 -30.74 20.18
CA GLU A 255 1.17 -30.00 20.91
C GLU A 255 2.56 -30.68 20.82
N ARG A 256 2.59 -32.01 20.77
CA ARG A 256 3.84 -32.79 20.66
C ARG A 256 4.37 -32.76 19.24
N LEU A 257 3.48 -32.77 18.25
CA LEU A 257 3.84 -32.55 16.85
C LEU A 257 4.48 -31.17 16.67
N GLY A 258 3.93 -30.12 17.30
CA GLY A 258 4.50 -28.78 17.28
C GLY A 258 5.90 -28.65 17.91
N LYS A 259 6.26 -29.55 18.84
CA LYS A 259 7.59 -29.62 19.47
C LYS A 259 8.59 -30.50 18.71
N HIS A 260 8.17 -31.12 17.60
CA HIS A 260 8.98 -32.08 16.82
C HIS A 260 9.40 -33.33 17.61
N ASP A 261 8.64 -33.73 18.63
CA ASP A 261 8.94 -34.89 19.49
C ASP A 261 8.48 -36.22 18.84
N PHE A 262 9.09 -36.61 17.71
CA PHE A 262 8.72 -37.84 16.97
C PHE A 262 8.83 -39.12 17.82
N SER A 263 9.85 -39.20 18.67
CA SER A 263 10.04 -40.34 19.57
C SER A 263 8.94 -40.46 20.63
N GLY A 264 8.34 -39.33 21.04
CA GLY A 264 7.21 -39.29 21.96
C GLY A 264 5.91 -39.73 21.28
N LEU A 265 5.69 -39.27 20.04
CA LEU A 265 4.53 -39.64 19.22
C LEU A 265 4.50 -41.15 18.91
N VAL A 266 5.64 -41.73 18.53
CA VAL A 266 5.74 -43.17 18.22
C VAL A 266 5.38 -44.02 19.45
N ARG A 267 5.81 -43.60 20.65
CA ARG A 267 5.49 -44.29 21.91
C ARG A 267 4.02 -44.17 22.31
N ALA A 268 3.42 -43.00 22.08
CA ALA A 268 2.04 -42.75 22.47
C ALA A 268 1.03 -43.35 21.48
N CYS A 269 1.31 -43.28 20.18
CA CYS A 269 0.46 -43.85 19.13
C CYS A 269 0.73 -45.34 18.84
N GLN A 270 1.78 -45.95 19.43
CA GLN A 270 2.15 -47.37 19.26
C GLN A 270 2.20 -47.84 17.79
N CYS A 271 2.74 -47.00 16.89
CA CYS A 271 2.75 -47.25 15.45
C CYS A 271 4.17 -47.39 14.89
N SER A 272 4.30 -47.94 13.68
CA SER A 272 5.58 -48.00 12.96
C SER A 272 6.08 -46.60 12.59
N ASP A 273 7.40 -46.42 12.60
CA ASP A 273 8.03 -45.14 12.22
C ASP A 273 7.64 -44.68 10.81
N ASP A 274 7.41 -45.64 9.89
CA ASP A 274 7.00 -45.34 8.52
C ASP A 274 5.57 -44.81 8.44
N ALA A 275 4.61 -45.45 9.14
CA ALA A 275 3.23 -44.97 9.21
C ALA A 275 3.10 -43.61 9.92
N MET A 276 3.94 -43.38 10.94
CA MET A 276 4.02 -42.09 11.62
C MET A 276 4.57 -40.99 10.70
N ARG A 277 5.59 -41.29 9.89
CA ARG A 277 6.12 -40.37 8.88
C ARG A 277 5.09 -40.03 7.82
N GLU A 278 4.34 -41.03 7.34
CA GLU A 278 3.25 -40.83 6.37
C GLU A 278 2.14 -39.93 6.94
N ALA A 279 1.67 -40.19 8.16
CA ALA A 279 0.64 -39.36 8.80
C ALA A 279 1.14 -37.93 9.07
N CYS A 280 2.38 -37.75 9.52
CA CYS A 280 2.97 -36.42 9.71
C CYS A 280 3.12 -35.68 8.37
N ALA A 281 3.51 -36.37 7.30
CA ALA A 281 3.58 -35.79 5.97
C ALA A 281 2.20 -35.36 5.46
N LEU A 282 1.16 -36.13 5.78
CA LEU A 282 -0.22 -35.80 5.46
C LEU A 282 -0.70 -34.56 6.22
N ILE A 283 -0.50 -34.50 7.55
CA ILE A 283 -0.88 -33.33 8.36
C ILE A 283 -0.18 -32.06 7.87
N ARG A 284 1.09 -32.15 7.46
CA ARG A 284 1.85 -30.99 6.92
C ARG A 284 1.33 -30.46 5.58
N ARG A 285 0.58 -31.26 4.82
CA ARG A 285 -0.04 -30.84 3.56
C ARG A 285 -1.37 -30.12 3.75
N LEU A 286 -1.96 -30.21 4.95
CA LEU A 286 -3.23 -29.58 5.27
C LEU A 286 -3.06 -28.07 5.45
N ASP A 287 -4.11 -27.32 5.15
CA ASP A 287 -4.13 -25.86 5.23
C ASP A 287 -4.65 -25.41 6.60
N PRO A 288 -3.82 -24.89 7.50
CA PRO A 288 -4.27 -24.50 8.84
C PRO A 288 -5.13 -23.24 8.88
N ARG A 289 -5.25 -22.51 7.75
CA ARG A 289 -5.95 -21.21 7.66
C ARG A 289 -6.64 -21.06 6.29
N PRO A 290 -7.75 -21.77 6.06
CA PRO A 290 -8.44 -21.75 4.77
C PRO A 290 -8.97 -20.36 4.38
N GLY A 291 -9.35 -19.51 5.35
CA GLY A 291 -9.90 -18.17 5.08
C GLY A 291 -8.95 -17.21 4.36
N LEU A 292 -7.63 -17.38 4.53
CA LEU A 292 -6.61 -16.55 3.88
C LEU A 292 -6.59 -16.69 2.35
N ARG A 293 -7.23 -17.72 1.78
CA ARG A 293 -7.34 -17.87 0.31
C ARG A 293 -8.25 -16.79 -0.30
N TYR A 294 -9.20 -16.30 0.50
CA TYR A 294 -10.21 -15.32 0.09
C TYR A 294 -9.81 -13.90 0.51
N SER A 295 -9.07 -13.77 1.62
CA SER A 295 -8.43 -12.53 2.00
C SER A 295 -7.22 -12.26 1.08
N GLN A 296 -7.48 -11.64 -0.07
CA GLN A 296 -6.42 -10.95 -0.79
C GLN A 296 -6.08 -9.71 0.00
N ALA A 297 -4.97 -9.75 0.74
CA ALA A 297 -4.39 -8.54 1.29
C ALA A 297 -4.09 -7.61 0.10
N ASP A 298 -4.82 -6.52 -0.01
CA ASP A 298 -4.48 -5.44 -0.92
C ASP A 298 -3.02 -5.09 -0.66
N SER A 299 -2.14 -5.51 -1.56
CA SER A 299 -0.73 -5.22 -1.46
C SER A 299 -0.61 -3.72 -1.69
N SER A 300 -0.63 -2.95 -0.61
CA SER A 300 -0.50 -1.49 -0.69
C SER A 300 0.83 -1.16 -1.36
N TYR A 301 0.75 -0.78 -2.63
CA TYR A 301 1.93 -0.37 -3.38
C TYR A 301 2.38 0.98 -2.86
N VAL A 302 3.60 1.02 -2.31
CA VAL A 302 4.21 2.27 -1.87
C VAL A 302 4.76 2.98 -3.10
N VAL A 303 4.17 4.13 -3.46
CA VAL A 303 4.68 4.98 -4.52
C VAL A 303 5.93 5.72 -4.02
N PRO A 304 7.11 5.52 -4.62
CA PRO A 304 8.35 6.17 -4.19
C PRO A 304 8.39 7.64 -4.62
N ASP A 305 8.99 8.49 -3.79
CA ASP A 305 9.19 9.93 -4.08
C ASP A 305 10.38 10.16 -5.03
N VAL A 306 11.41 9.30 -4.93
CA VAL A 306 12.67 9.43 -5.66
C VAL A 306 13.08 8.07 -6.22
N VAL A 307 13.63 8.07 -7.44
CA VAL A 307 14.15 6.88 -8.11
C VAL A 307 15.66 7.02 -8.26
N VAL A 308 16.41 6.01 -7.82
CA VAL A 308 17.86 5.94 -7.93
C VAL A 308 18.25 4.89 -8.95
N GLN A 309 19.03 5.29 -9.95
CA GLN A 309 19.51 4.42 -11.02
C GLN A 309 21.01 4.61 -11.25
N LYS A 310 21.69 3.55 -11.70
CA LYS A 310 23.10 3.61 -12.09
C LYS A 310 23.18 3.85 -13.60
N PHE A 311 23.75 4.98 -14.01
CA PHE A 311 23.99 5.31 -15.41
C PHE A 311 25.48 5.64 -15.61
N ASN A 312 26.14 5.01 -16.58
CA ASN A 312 27.58 5.18 -16.84
C ASN A 312 28.47 5.05 -15.59
N ASN A 313 28.16 4.07 -14.74
CA ASN A 313 28.83 3.84 -13.46
C ASN A 313 28.72 4.99 -12.43
N GLN A 314 27.83 5.95 -12.65
CA GLN A 314 27.46 7.01 -11.72
C GLN A 314 26.04 6.79 -11.22
N TRP A 315 25.81 7.07 -9.94
CA TRP A 315 24.49 6.99 -9.34
C TRP A 315 23.74 8.30 -9.58
N ILE A 316 22.62 8.23 -10.29
CA ILE A 316 21.77 9.38 -10.60
C ILE A 316 20.47 9.21 -9.82
N VAL A 317 20.06 10.31 -9.20
CA VAL A 317 18.85 10.42 -8.39
C VAL A 317 17.87 11.29 -9.15
N THR A 318 16.70 10.73 -9.50
CA THR A 318 15.65 11.46 -10.25
C THR A 318 14.37 11.49 -9.41
N PRO A 319 13.73 12.65 -9.23
CA PRO A 319 12.44 12.72 -8.54
C PRO A 319 11.35 12.03 -9.36
N ASN A 320 10.44 11.31 -8.69
CA ASN A 320 9.30 10.68 -9.34
C ASN A 320 8.26 11.75 -9.71
N ARG A 321 8.20 12.12 -10.99
CA ARG A 321 7.26 13.13 -11.49
C ARG A 321 5.80 12.68 -11.41
N ALA A 322 5.52 11.38 -11.43
CA ALA A 322 4.14 10.87 -11.30
C ALA A 322 3.58 11.06 -9.89
N ALA A 323 4.45 11.07 -8.87
CA ALA A 323 4.08 11.37 -7.48
C ALA A 323 4.08 12.88 -7.16
N MET A 324 4.34 13.73 -8.16
CA MET A 324 4.39 15.17 -7.99
C MET A 324 3.12 15.79 -8.57
N PRO A 325 2.19 16.29 -7.72
CA PRO A 325 1.02 17.00 -8.22
C PRO A 325 1.47 18.25 -8.97
N ARG A 326 1.01 18.38 -10.21
CA ARG A 326 1.37 19.49 -11.09
C ARG A 326 0.42 20.65 -10.86
N ALA A 327 0.68 21.46 -9.85
CA ALA A 327 -0.02 22.73 -9.72
C ALA A 327 0.59 23.77 -10.67
N ARG A 328 -0.19 24.29 -11.62
CA ARG A 328 0.20 25.41 -12.49
C ARG A 328 -0.64 26.64 -12.18
N LEU A 329 -0.11 27.81 -12.54
CA LEU A 329 -0.82 29.08 -12.41
C LEU A 329 -1.57 29.37 -13.72
N HIS A 330 -2.89 29.54 -13.63
CA HIS A 330 -3.74 29.89 -14.77
C HIS A 330 -3.31 31.20 -15.39
N ARG A 331 -2.62 31.09 -16.54
CA ARG A 331 -2.00 32.23 -17.23
C ARG A 331 -3.04 33.29 -17.59
N ALA A 332 -4.21 32.86 -18.09
CA ALA A 332 -5.25 33.80 -18.50
C ALA A 332 -5.84 34.56 -17.30
N TYR A 333 -6.01 33.91 -16.14
CA TYR A 333 -6.48 34.61 -14.92
C TYR A 333 -5.40 35.56 -14.40
N ALA A 334 -4.13 35.16 -14.45
CA ALA A 334 -3.01 36.01 -14.07
C ALA A 334 -2.82 37.22 -15.00
N ASP A 335 -3.15 37.11 -16.28
CA ASP A 335 -3.11 38.20 -17.25
C ASP A 335 -4.32 39.14 -17.09
N LEU A 336 -5.52 38.59 -16.91
CA LEU A 336 -6.73 39.37 -16.58
C LEU A 336 -6.55 40.18 -15.30
N PHE A 337 -5.96 39.57 -14.26
CA PHE A 337 -5.66 40.26 -13.01
C PHE A 337 -4.60 41.37 -13.18
N ARG A 338 -3.58 41.16 -14.01
CA ARG A 338 -2.58 42.20 -14.32
C ARG A 338 -3.20 43.40 -15.02
N ASN A 339 -4.22 43.18 -15.85
CA ASN A 339 -4.89 44.21 -16.62
C ASN A 339 -6.03 44.93 -15.86
N ALA A 340 -6.57 44.32 -14.79
CA ALA A 340 -7.62 44.93 -13.97
C ALA A 340 -7.10 46.05 -13.04
N ARG A 341 -7.69 47.25 -13.12
CA ARG A 341 -7.33 48.42 -12.29
C ARG A 341 -8.18 48.55 -11.01
N TYR A 342 -7.46 48.51 -9.88
CA TYR A 342 -7.60 49.27 -8.63
C TYR A 342 -8.78 49.16 -7.62
N SER A 343 -9.94 48.54 -7.87
CA SER A 343 -10.98 48.46 -6.80
C SER A 343 -10.98 47.18 -5.96
N ASP A 344 -10.88 45.99 -6.58
CA ASP A 344 -11.08 44.70 -5.88
C ASP A 344 -9.78 43.90 -5.65
N ARG A 345 -8.66 44.60 -5.46
CA ARG A 345 -7.32 43.97 -5.43
C ARG A 345 -7.00 43.18 -4.18
N SER A 346 -7.67 43.39 -3.05
CA SER A 346 -7.20 42.83 -1.77
C SER A 346 -7.32 41.30 -1.67
N PRO A 347 -8.50 40.67 -1.87
CA PRO A 347 -8.64 39.22 -1.68
C PRO A 347 -7.96 38.42 -2.80
N MET A 348 -8.16 38.79 -4.07
CA MET A 348 -7.54 38.07 -5.20
C MET A 348 -6.01 38.22 -5.25
N ALA A 349 -5.44 39.35 -4.78
CA ALA A 349 -3.99 39.45 -4.67
C ALA A 349 -3.43 38.52 -3.59
N GLN A 350 -4.16 38.29 -2.50
CA GLN A 350 -3.77 37.33 -1.46
C GLN A 350 -3.83 35.91 -2.01
N GLU A 351 -4.90 35.53 -2.70
CA GLU A 351 -5.03 34.23 -3.37
C GLU A 351 -3.92 33.99 -4.42
N LEU A 352 -3.58 35.01 -5.22
CA LEU A 352 -2.48 34.92 -6.17
C LEU A 352 -1.12 34.77 -5.49
N GLN A 353 -0.91 35.46 -4.37
CA GLN A 353 0.31 35.30 -3.56
C GLN A 353 0.39 33.92 -2.92
N GLU A 354 -0.73 33.39 -2.44
CA GLU A 354 -0.85 32.05 -1.88
C GLU A 354 -0.60 30.98 -2.94
N ALA A 355 -1.17 31.12 -4.14
CA ALA A 355 -0.91 30.23 -5.28
C ALA A 355 0.59 30.20 -5.65
N ARG A 356 1.21 31.38 -5.80
CA ARG A 356 2.65 31.48 -6.09
C ARG A 356 3.51 30.92 -4.98
N TRP A 357 3.10 31.15 -3.73
CA TRP A 357 3.78 30.60 -2.57
C TRP A 357 3.68 29.08 -2.59
N LEU A 358 2.49 28.49 -2.79
CA LEU A 358 2.30 27.05 -2.86
C LEU A 358 3.18 26.41 -3.94
N ILE A 359 3.14 26.90 -5.17
CA ILE A 359 3.95 26.38 -6.29
C ILE A 359 5.44 26.39 -5.93
N ARG A 360 5.95 27.50 -5.37
CA ARG A 360 7.35 27.59 -4.93
C ARG A 360 7.66 26.59 -3.81
N ASN A 361 6.73 26.36 -2.88
CA ASN A 361 6.92 25.39 -1.80
C ASN A 361 6.91 23.95 -2.31
N VAL A 362 6.08 23.64 -3.31
CA VAL A 362 6.10 22.34 -4.00
C VAL A 362 7.48 22.13 -4.61
N GLU A 363 7.96 23.06 -5.44
CA GLU A 363 9.31 22.98 -6.04
C GLU A 363 10.42 22.87 -4.99
N GLN A 364 10.34 23.66 -3.91
CA GLN A 364 11.30 23.62 -2.82
C GLN A 364 11.28 22.28 -2.07
N ARG A 365 10.11 21.68 -1.87
CA ARG A 365 9.97 20.35 -1.24
C ARG A 365 10.71 19.30 -2.06
N TYR A 366 10.40 19.16 -3.35
CA TYR A 366 11.02 18.13 -4.17
C TYR A 366 12.51 18.37 -4.43
N SER A 367 12.95 19.62 -4.60
CA SER A 367 14.39 19.93 -4.71
C SER A 367 15.14 19.65 -3.41
N THR A 368 14.55 19.91 -2.24
CA THR A 368 15.17 19.56 -0.95
C THR A 368 15.26 18.04 -0.79
N ILE A 369 14.18 17.30 -1.09
CA ILE A 369 14.17 15.83 -1.03
C ILE A 369 15.20 15.24 -1.99
N GLN A 370 15.28 15.75 -3.23
CA GLN A 370 16.27 15.32 -4.21
C GLN A 370 17.70 15.57 -3.71
N ARG A 371 18.02 16.76 -3.21
CA ARG A 371 19.35 17.08 -2.68
C ARG A 371 19.75 16.20 -1.50
N VAL A 372 18.80 15.94 -0.59
CA VAL A 372 19.00 15.01 0.54
C VAL A 372 19.24 13.59 0.02
N ALA A 373 18.48 13.14 -0.97
CA ALA A 373 18.64 11.83 -1.58
C ALA A 373 20.01 11.67 -2.28
N GLU A 374 20.45 12.68 -3.03
CA GLU A 374 21.77 12.72 -3.67
C GLU A 374 22.90 12.61 -2.65
N ALA A 375 22.83 13.36 -1.55
CA ALA A 375 23.82 13.29 -0.47
C ALA A 375 23.86 11.92 0.21
N ILE A 376 22.69 11.30 0.46
CA ILE A 376 22.62 9.94 1.02
C ILE A 376 23.26 8.94 0.05
N VAL A 377 22.92 9.00 -1.23
CA VAL A 377 23.43 8.08 -2.26
C VAL A 377 24.95 8.22 -2.41
N LEU A 378 25.47 9.43 -2.35
CA LEU A 378 26.91 9.69 -2.43
C LEU A 378 27.68 9.07 -1.27
N ARG A 379 27.15 9.16 -0.04
CA ARG A 379 27.78 8.55 1.15
C ARG A 379 27.62 7.04 1.21
N GLN A 380 26.52 6.53 0.67
CA GLN A 380 26.11 5.12 0.75
C GLN A 380 26.38 4.31 -0.52
N GLN A 381 27.31 4.73 -1.40
CA GLN A 381 27.58 4.02 -2.65
C GLN A 381 27.87 2.52 -2.45
N THR A 382 28.55 2.15 -1.37
CA THR A 382 28.84 0.74 -1.03
C THR A 382 27.59 -0.08 -0.78
N PHE A 383 26.54 0.52 -0.18
CA PHE A 383 25.26 -0.15 0.00
C PHE A 383 24.57 -0.42 -1.34
N PHE A 384 24.61 0.51 -2.28
CA PHE A 384 23.95 0.32 -3.57
C PHE A 384 24.66 -0.74 -4.43
N GLU A 385 25.96 -0.94 -4.24
CA GLU A 385 26.73 -1.98 -4.94
C GLU A 385 26.63 -3.35 -4.28
N TYR A 386 26.89 -3.45 -2.97
CA TYR A 386 26.99 -4.73 -2.25
C TYR A 386 25.72 -5.09 -1.45
N GLY A 387 24.79 -4.15 -1.26
CA GLY A 387 23.53 -4.34 -0.54
C GLY A 387 23.62 -4.01 0.95
N GLU A 388 22.66 -4.54 1.72
CA GLU A 388 22.49 -4.27 3.16
C GLU A 388 23.71 -4.61 4.01
N ILE A 389 24.55 -5.56 3.56
CA ILE A 389 25.79 -5.98 4.24
C ILE A 389 26.79 -4.81 4.34
N ALA A 390 26.82 -3.93 3.33
CA ALA A 390 27.76 -2.83 3.25
C ALA A 390 27.14 -1.47 3.63
N LEU A 391 26.05 -1.48 4.40
CA LEU A 391 25.42 -0.25 4.91
C LEU A 391 26.34 0.42 5.93
N ARG A 392 26.85 1.59 5.58
CA ARG A 392 27.62 2.44 6.50
C ARG A 392 26.66 3.16 7.43
N PRO A 393 26.94 3.31 8.72
CA PRO A 393 26.14 4.19 9.54
C PRO A 393 26.31 5.64 9.06
N LEU A 394 25.22 6.41 9.13
CA LEU A 394 25.14 7.79 8.65
C LEU A 394 24.33 8.60 9.66
N MET A 395 24.84 9.75 10.06
CA MET A 395 24.18 10.64 11.01
C MET A 395 23.47 11.78 10.29
N LEU A 396 22.30 12.18 10.80
CA LEU A 396 21.54 13.31 10.24
C LEU A 396 22.35 14.60 10.18
N ARG A 397 23.22 14.81 11.17
CA ARG A 397 24.13 15.96 11.24
C ARG A 397 25.10 16.04 10.07
N GLU A 398 25.63 14.90 9.61
CA GLU A 398 26.62 14.89 8.52
C GLU A 398 26.01 15.38 7.20
N ILE A 399 24.77 14.98 6.93
CA ILE A 399 24.02 15.46 5.76
C ILE A 399 23.61 16.92 5.92
N ALA A 400 23.20 17.31 7.13
CA ALA A 400 22.83 18.68 7.45
C ALA A 400 24.00 19.65 7.22
N ASP A 401 25.19 19.26 7.66
CA ASP A 401 26.44 20.02 7.49
C ASP A 401 26.84 20.09 6.00
N GLU A 402 26.68 19.00 5.23
CA GLU A 402 27.00 18.95 3.79
C GLU A 402 26.06 19.81 2.93
N LEU A 403 24.78 19.88 3.29
CA LEU A 403 23.76 20.64 2.55
C LEU A 403 23.52 22.05 3.08
N GLU A 404 24.22 22.45 4.14
CA GLU A 404 24.06 23.72 4.86
C GLU A 404 22.60 23.98 5.31
N ILE A 405 21.90 22.93 5.72
CA ILE A 405 20.52 22.99 6.21
C ILE A 405 20.42 22.51 7.65
N HIS A 406 19.40 22.96 8.38
CA HIS A 406 19.21 22.53 9.77
C HIS A 406 18.87 21.04 9.84
N GLU A 407 19.37 20.34 10.87
CA GLU A 407 19.13 18.90 11.09
C GLU A 407 17.63 18.57 11.11
N SER A 408 16.82 19.44 11.70
CA SER A 408 15.36 19.29 11.71
C SER A 408 14.75 19.30 10.30
N THR A 409 15.32 20.02 9.35
CA THR A 409 14.85 20.02 7.95
C THR A 409 15.16 18.69 7.28
N VAL A 410 16.35 18.12 7.53
CA VAL A 410 16.73 16.79 7.02
C VAL A 410 15.83 15.71 7.62
N SER A 411 15.63 15.70 8.94
CA SER A 411 14.75 14.73 9.62
C SER A 411 13.31 14.79 9.11
N ARG A 412 12.81 15.99 8.76
CA ARG A 412 11.48 16.17 8.19
C ARG A 412 11.40 15.69 6.74
N ALA A 413 12.43 15.96 5.95
CA ALA A 413 12.53 15.53 4.56
C ALA A 413 12.71 14.00 4.41
N THR A 414 13.20 13.30 5.44
CA THR A 414 13.42 11.84 5.40
C THR A 414 12.29 11.02 6.02
N SER A 415 11.38 11.65 6.76
CA SER A 415 10.27 10.96 7.41
C SER A 415 9.13 10.68 6.42
N ASN A 416 8.60 9.45 6.41
CA ASN A 416 7.52 9.03 5.51
C ASN A 416 7.82 9.35 4.03
N LYS A 417 9.08 9.11 3.61
CA LYS A 417 9.53 9.21 2.22
C LYS A 417 10.25 7.94 1.82
N TYR A 418 10.04 7.56 0.57
CA TYR A 418 10.55 6.32 0.03
C TYR A 418 11.40 6.58 -1.21
N MET A 419 12.51 5.85 -1.32
CA MET A 419 13.34 5.83 -2.51
C MET A 419 13.26 4.45 -3.17
N ALA A 420 12.99 4.45 -4.47
CA ALA A 420 13.13 3.26 -5.30
C ALA A 420 14.60 3.10 -5.69
N THR A 421 15.13 1.93 -5.40
CA THR A 421 16.49 1.52 -5.72
C THR A 421 16.45 0.26 -6.58
N PRO A 422 17.53 -0.12 -7.28
CA PRO A 422 17.55 -1.37 -8.05
C PRO A 422 17.30 -2.63 -7.22
N ARG A 423 17.45 -2.55 -5.88
CA ARG A 423 17.27 -3.67 -4.95
C ARG A 423 15.93 -3.64 -4.20
N GLY A 424 15.06 -2.68 -4.50
CA GLY A 424 13.77 -2.53 -3.85
C GLY A 424 13.50 -1.10 -3.38
N ILE A 425 12.38 -0.92 -2.68
CA ILE A 425 11.93 0.37 -2.14
C ILE A 425 12.35 0.47 -0.68
N PHE A 426 13.09 1.52 -0.33
CA PHE A 426 13.56 1.76 1.03
C PHE A 426 13.05 3.09 1.56
N GLU A 427 12.70 3.14 2.84
CA GLU A 427 12.46 4.40 3.54
C GLU A 427 13.80 5.13 3.73
N PHE A 428 13.81 6.45 3.59
CA PHE A 428 15.03 7.25 3.82
C PHE A 428 15.59 7.04 5.24
N LYS A 429 14.71 6.87 6.23
CA LYS A 429 15.08 6.58 7.63
C LYS A 429 15.95 5.34 7.79
N HIS A 430 15.83 4.37 6.88
CA HIS A 430 16.58 3.11 6.93
C HIS A 430 18.10 3.34 6.88
N PHE A 431 18.56 4.36 6.16
CA PHE A 431 19.97 4.70 6.02
C PHE A 431 20.57 5.34 7.28
N PHE A 432 19.73 5.88 8.16
CA PHE A 432 20.14 6.49 9.43
C PHE A 432 20.12 5.46 10.55
N SER A 433 21.06 4.52 10.47
CA SER A 433 21.24 3.49 11.49
C SER A 433 22.14 3.98 12.62
N ARG A 434 21.95 3.43 13.82
CA ARG A 434 22.87 3.65 14.94
C ARG A 434 24.19 2.93 14.66
N GLU A 435 25.29 3.63 14.94
CA GLU A 435 26.63 3.06 14.80
C GLU A 435 26.89 2.02 15.89
N LEU A 436 27.51 0.91 15.52
CA LEU A 436 28.14 -0.03 16.42
C LEU A 436 29.66 0.10 16.25
N TYR A 437 30.35 0.11 17.38
CA TYR A 437 31.81 0.16 17.41
C TYR A 437 32.38 -1.20 17.03
N THR A 438 33.33 -1.20 16.08
CA THR A 438 34.18 -2.36 15.80
C THR A 438 35.57 -2.13 16.38
N ASP A 439 36.26 -3.20 16.77
CA ASP A 439 37.63 -3.13 17.28
C ASP A 439 38.62 -2.68 16.19
N THR A 440 38.25 -2.85 14.91
CA THR A 440 39.04 -2.46 13.74
C THR A 440 38.93 -0.98 13.35
N GLY A 441 38.31 -0.13 14.19
CA GLY A 441 38.14 1.31 13.91
C GLY A 441 37.14 1.62 12.78
N GLY A 442 36.40 0.62 12.31
CA GLY A 442 35.24 0.79 11.43
C GLY A 442 33.95 0.98 12.23
N SER A 443 32.94 1.55 11.60
CA SER A 443 31.59 1.63 12.16
C SER A 443 30.66 0.70 11.37
N CYS A 444 30.05 -0.27 12.06
CA CYS A 444 29.10 -1.19 11.45
C CYS A 444 27.67 -0.81 11.85
N SER A 445 26.74 -0.89 10.91
CA SER A 445 25.33 -0.65 11.18
C SER A 445 24.65 -1.88 11.79
N ALA A 446 23.61 -1.67 12.60
CA ALA A 446 22.78 -2.77 13.11
C ALA A 446 22.04 -3.55 11.99
N ALA A 447 21.84 -2.95 10.82
CA ALA A 447 21.29 -3.63 9.65
C ALA A 447 22.31 -4.60 9.03
N ALA A 448 23.57 -4.17 8.86
CA ALA A 448 24.65 -5.03 8.38
C ALA A 448 24.84 -6.26 9.27
N VAL A 449 24.82 -6.09 10.61
CA VAL A 449 24.90 -7.24 11.55
C VAL A 449 23.74 -8.21 11.38
N ARG A 450 22.51 -7.72 11.14
CA ARG A 450 21.35 -8.59 10.88
C ARG A 450 21.51 -9.35 9.56
N ALA A 451 21.99 -8.67 8.51
CA ALA A 451 22.26 -9.31 7.21
C ALA A 451 23.37 -10.37 7.32
N LEU A 452 24.45 -10.11 8.06
CA LEU A 452 25.51 -11.08 8.33
C LEU A 452 25.00 -12.28 9.15
N ILE A 453 24.18 -12.05 10.17
CA ILE A 453 23.54 -13.14 10.93
C ILE A 453 22.68 -13.99 10.00
N LYS A 454 21.93 -13.35 9.10
CA LYS A 454 21.11 -14.05 8.11
C LYS A 454 21.97 -14.91 7.19
N GLU A 455 23.04 -14.35 6.61
CA GLU A 455 23.94 -15.09 5.71
C GLU A 455 24.62 -16.27 6.41
N MET A 456 25.06 -16.11 7.65
CA MET A 456 25.65 -17.20 8.43
C MET A 456 24.64 -18.30 8.77
N ILE A 457 23.38 -17.94 9.02
CA ILE A 457 22.30 -18.90 9.28
C ILE A 457 21.89 -19.61 7.98
N ASP A 458 21.76 -18.88 6.88
CA ASP A 458 21.38 -19.44 5.57
C ASP A 458 22.48 -20.37 5.02
N GLY A 459 23.75 -20.12 5.37
CA GLY A 459 24.91 -20.96 5.03
C GLY A 459 25.25 -22.07 6.02
N GLU A 460 24.40 -22.33 7.04
CA GLU A 460 24.69 -23.33 8.08
C GLU A 460 24.39 -24.77 7.64
N ASP A 461 25.12 -25.73 8.18
CA ASP A 461 24.82 -27.15 8.01
C ASP A 461 23.57 -27.53 8.83
N ALA A 462 22.52 -28.02 8.17
CA ALA A 462 21.22 -28.34 8.77
C ALA A 462 21.29 -29.39 9.91
N SER A 463 22.35 -30.20 9.94
CA SER A 463 22.58 -31.25 10.95
C SER A 463 23.18 -30.71 12.25
N THR A 464 23.91 -29.61 12.19
CA THR A 464 24.57 -28.94 13.33
C THR A 464 24.37 -27.41 13.24
N PRO A 465 23.18 -26.91 13.59
CA PRO A 465 22.88 -25.49 13.51
C PRO A 465 23.77 -24.69 14.47
N LEU A 466 24.19 -23.49 14.04
CA LEU A 466 25.08 -22.63 14.82
C LEU A 466 24.36 -22.10 16.06
N SER A 467 24.98 -22.21 17.24
CA SER A 467 24.40 -21.65 18.46
C SER A 467 24.54 -20.11 18.49
N ASP A 468 23.68 -19.44 19.26
CA ASP A 468 23.76 -17.98 19.45
C ASP A 468 25.13 -17.53 20.04
N VAL A 469 25.86 -18.45 20.69
CA VAL A 469 27.22 -18.20 21.21
C VAL A 469 28.24 -18.27 20.09
N ASP A 470 28.13 -19.28 19.22
CA ASP A 470 29.04 -19.47 18.09
C ASP A 470 28.90 -18.35 17.06
N LEU A 471 27.66 -17.91 16.81
CA LEU A 471 27.38 -16.74 15.96
C LEU A 471 28.03 -15.46 16.53
N ALA A 472 27.96 -15.25 17.84
CA ALA A 472 28.61 -14.10 18.47
C ALA A 472 30.14 -14.17 18.36
N HIS A 473 30.72 -15.38 18.47
CA HIS A 473 32.16 -15.58 18.34
C HIS A 473 32.65 -15.37 16.89
N LEU A 474 31.92 -15.90 15.89
CA LEU A 474 32.23 -15.70 14.47
C LEU A 474 32.14 -14.22 14.08
N LEU A 475 31.13 -13.50 14.58
CA LEU A 475 31.05 -12.04 14.38
C LEU A 475 32.24 -11.31 15.02
N GLY A 476 32.67 -11.75 16.20
CA GLY A 476 33.88 -11.23 16.85
C GLY A 476 35.15 -11.43 16.01
N GLN A 477 35.29 -12.59 15.34
CA GLN A 477 36.41 -12.85 14.42
C GLN A 477 36.38 -11.93 13.19
N GLN A 478 35.19 -11.53 12.74
CA GLN A 478 34.99 -10.56 11.66
C GLN A 478 35.14 -9.09 12.13
N GLY A 479 35.48 -8.86 13.40
CA GLY A 479 35.70 -7.54 13.99
C GLY A 479 34.46 -6.89 14.61
N VAL A 480 33.31 -7.57 14.61
CA VAL A 480 32.04 -7.06 15.14
C VAL A 480 31.81 -7.57 16.55
N VAL A 481 31.99 -6.70 17.56
CA VAL A 481 31.79 -7.06 18.96
C VAL A 481 30.31 -7.01 19.32
N VAL A 482 29.67 -8.17 19.42
CA VAL A 482 28.26 -8.30 19.84
C VAL A 482 28.08 -9.30 20.97
N ALA A 483 27.21 -8.97 21.92
CA ALA A 483 26.83 -9.88 22.99
C ALA A 483 25.83 -10.94 22.49
N ARG A 484 25.85 -12.14 23.09
CA ARG A 484 24.89 -13.23 22.83
C ARG A 484 23.43 -12.76 22.84
N ARG A 485 23.03 -11.96 23.84
CA ARG A 485 21.65 -11.43 23.95
C ARG A 485 21.26 -10.56 22.75
N THR A 486 22.20 -9.83 22.18
CA THR A 486 22.00 -8.99 20.99
C THR A 486 21.78 -9.85 19.76
N VAL A 487 22.56 -10.94 19.60
CA VAL A 487 22.37 -11.92 18.52
C VAL A 487 20.99 -12.59 18.64
N SER A 488 20.60 -13.06 19.83
CA SER A 488 19.27 -13.65 20.05
C SER A 488 18.13 -12.67 19.74
N LYS A 489 18.30 -11.39 20.11
CA LYS A 489 17.32 -10.33 19.78
C LYS A 489 17.21 -10.11 18.27
N TYR A 490 18.33 -10.00 17.56
CA TYR A 490 18.36 -9.79 16.12
C TYR A 490 17.83 -11.00 15.35
N ARG A 491 18.15 -12.22 15.80
CA ARG A 491 17.58 -13.47 15.28
C ARG A 491 16.06 -13.51 15.44
N GLY A 492 15.55 -13.12 16.62
CA GLY A 492 14.11 -13.04 16.88
C GLY A 492 13.40 -12.03 15.97
N GLN A 493 14.02 -10.88 15.68
CA GLN A 493 13.48 -9.90 14.73
C GLN A 493 13.43 -10.43 13.29
N LEU A 494 14.39 -11.27 12.91
CA LEU A 494 14.42 -11.98 11.62
C LEU A 494 13.49 -13.20 11.57
N LYS A 495 12.78 -13.50 12.68
CA LYS A 495 11.87 -14.66 12.82
C LYS A 495 12.56 -16.03 12.65
N TYR A 496 13.87 -16.13 12.86
CA TYR A 496 14.56 -17.42 12.85
C TYR A 496 14.43 -18.14 14.20
N PRO A 497 14.02 -19.42 14.22
CA PRO A 497 13.89 -20.20 15.45
C PRO A 497 15.25 -20.50 16.09
N PRO A 498 15.29 -20.87 17.39
CA PRO A 498 16.54 -21.21 18.08
C PRO A 498 17.20 -22.45 17.46
N ALA A 499 18.51 -22.62 17.70
CA ALA A 499 19.30 -23.72 17.14
C ALA A 499 18.64 -25.10 17.35
N ASP A 500 18.05 -25.34 18.52
CA ASP A 500 17.38 -26.61 18.84
C ASP A 500 16.22 -26.95 17.90
N MET A 501 15.48 -25.93 17.44
CA MET A 501 14.36 -26.08 16.51
C MET A 501 14.79 -26.05 15.04
N ARG A 502 16.01 -25.58 14.74
CA ARG A 502 16.57 -25.56 13.37
C ARG A 502 17.22 -26.88 12.97
N ARG A 503 17.56 -27.72 13.94
CA ARG A 503 18.19 -29.01 13.69
C ARG A 503 17.23 -29.93 12.94
N GLN A 504 17.61 -30.31 11.73
CA GLN A 504 16.94 -31.35 10.96
C GLN A 504 17.70 -32.67 11.14
N TYR A 505 16.96 -33.77 11.35
CA TYR A 505 17.48 -35.12 11.52
C TYR A 505 17.41 -35.92 10.23
#